data_AF-A0A371I5T7-F1
#
_entry.id   AF-A0A371I5T7-F1
#
_cell.length_a   1.000
_cell.length_b   1.000
_cell.length_c   1.000
_cell.angle_alpha   90.00
_cell.angle_beta   90.00
_cell.angle_gamma   90.00
#
_symmetry.space_group_name_H-M   'P 1'
#
loop_
_entity.id
_entity.type
_entity.pdbx_description
1 polymer ?
#
loop_
_entity_poly.entity_id
_entity_poly.type
_entity_poly.pdbx_seq_one_letter_code
_entity_poly.pdbx_strand_id
1 'polypeptide(L)'
;MSARKSYVRVVMAVQGNAPCLRVLITRLKVLIDQGSSTNVLYWSTFQKLGLPTSSLEECSETLFRFIGERVEIRGIMEIEIVFGVGASARTILVSYKMVNTWASYNIVIRWSTLNRLRVAVSTPHLCMKYPIGKGVGVIKADKKITYRCYEKSLRVGRRLVDYEGPSNS
;
A
#
# COMPACT_ATOMS: atom_id res chain seq x y z
N MET A 1 -28.21 -15.09 2.35
CA MET A 1 -27.32 -15.20 1.18
C MET A 1 -26.05 -14.42 1.44
N SER A 2 -24.94 -15.11 1.71
CA SER A 2 -23.66 -14.49 2.10
C SER A 2 -22.91 -14.03 0.85
N ALA A 3 -22.84 -12.71 0.66
CA ALA A 3 -22.04 -12.11 -0.41
C ALA A 3 -20.55 -12.32 -0.08
N ARG A 4 -19.94 -13.35 -0.67
CA ARG A 4 -18.49 -13.52 -0.72
C ARG A 4 -17.89 -12.32 -1.46
N LYS A 5 -17.52 -11.26 -0.73
CA LYS A 5 -16.71 -10.16 -1.27
C LYS A 5 -15.34 -10.74 -1.59
N SER A 6 -15.14 -11.13 -2.84
CA SER A 6 -13.85 -11.55 -3.37
C SER A 6 -12.93 -10.34 -3.40
N TYR A 7 -12.18 -10.12 -2.32
CA TYR A 7 -11.16 -9.07 -2.24
C TYR A 7 -10.00 -9.44 -3.17
N VAL A 8 -10.03 -8.84 -4.35
CA VAL A 8 -8.95 -8.93 -5.32
C VAL A 8 -7.79 -8.04 -4.83
N ARG A 9 -6.87 -8.62 -4.03
CA ARG A 9 -5.63 -7.95 -3.61
C ARG A 9 -4.61 -8.05 -4.74
N VAL A 10 -4.22 -6.93 -5.34
CA VAL A 10 -3.11 -6.91 -6.30
C VAL A 10 -1.84 -6.50 -5.58
N VAL A 11 -0.87 -7.39 -5.50
CA VAL A 11 0.43 -7.11 -4.90
C VAL A 11 1.39 -6.69 -6.01
N MET A 12 2.07 -5.56 -5.85
CA MET A 12 3.13 -5.11 -6.74
C MET A 12 4.38 -4.80 -5.92
N ALA A 13 5.46 -5.55 -6.13
CA ALA A 13 6.76 -5.23 -5.56
C ALA A 13 7.77 -5.12 -6.70
N VAL A 14 8.55 -4.05 -6.70
CA VAL A 14 9.60 -3.77 -7.70
C VAL A 14 10.85 -3.28 -6.89
N GLN A 15 12.09 -3.56 -7.34
CA GLN A 15 13.36 -3.24 -6.63
C GLN A 15 14.44 -2.55 -7.53
N GLY A 16 15.13 -1.46 -7.09
CA GLY A 16 16.28 -0.81 -7.79
C GLY A 16 16.77 0.55 -7.22
N ASN A 17 18.10 0.84 -7.16
CA ASN A 17 18.87 1.82 -6.32
C ASN A 17 18.93 3.33 -6.76
N ALA A 18 18.97 4.31 -5.81
CA ALA A 18 19.14 5.80 -5.93
C ALA A 18 18.51 6.61 -4.74
N PRO A 19 19.11 7.74 -4.29
CA PRO A 19 18.64 8.65 -3.24
C PRO A 19 17.98 9.95 -3.82
N CYS A 20 17.41 10.79 -2.94
CA CYS A 20 16.66 12.04 -3.17
C CYS A 20 15.13 11.85 -3.29
N LEU A 21 14.37 12.71 -2.60
CA LEU A 21 12.94 12.63 -2.23
C LEU A 21 11.98 12.42 -3.42
N ARG A 22 12.04 11.23 -4.01
CA ARG A 22 11.15 10.65 -5.02
C ARG A 22 10.99 9.20 -4.59
N VAL A 23 9.85 8.85 -4.02
CA VAL A 23 9.62 7.45 -3.64
C VAL A 23 9.34 6.67 -4.92
N LEU A 24 10.39 6.06 -5.45
CA LEU A 24 10.25 5.09 -6.52
C LEU A 24 9.55 3.86 -5.94
N ILE A 25 8.34 3.57 -6.43
CA ILE A 25 7.61 2.32 -6.13
C ILE A 25 8.49 1.10 -6.45
N THR A 26 9.48 1.28 -7.33
CA THR A 26 10.51 0.31 -7.64
C THR A 26 11.43 -0.07 -6.49
N ARG A 27 11.14 0.18 -5.21
CA ARG A 27 11.83 -0.49 -4.08
C ARG A 27 10.92 -1.06 -3.01
N LEU A 28 9.62 -0.85 -3.14
CA LEU A 28 8.69 -1.07 -2.06
C LEU A 28 7.73 -2.19 -2.41
N LYS A 29 7.32 -2.96 -1.40
CA LYS A 29 6.20 -3.89 -1.52
C LYS A 29 4.92 -3.08 -1.42
N VAL A 30 4.31 -2.80 -2.56
CA VAL A 30 3.09 -2.01 -2.66
C VAL A 30 1.90 -2.94 -2.80
N LEU A 31 0.91 -2.75 -1.93
CA LEU A 31 -0.40 -3.36 -2.08
C LEU A 31 -1.29 -2.39 -2.85
N ILE A 32 -1.88 -2.86 -3.94
CA ILE A 32 -2.93 -2.17 -4.68
C ILE A 32 -4.25 -2.72 -4.15
N ASP A 33 -5.04 -1.85 -3.54
CA ASP A 33 -6.32 -2.20 -2.92
C ASP A 33 -7.43 -1.29 -3.41
N GLN A 34 -8.42 -1.87 -4.09
CA GLN A 34 -9.57 -1.17 -4.65
C GLN A 34 -10.73 -1.03 -3.66
N GLY A 35 -10.62 -1.59 -2.44
CA GLY A 35 -11.73 -1.68 -1.48
C GLY A 35 -11.86 -0.51 -0.48
N SER A 36 -11.00 0.50 -0.54
CA SER A 36 -10.98 1.64 0.39
C SER A 36 -10.42 2.89 -0.31
N SER A 37 -10.62 4.07 0.27
CA SER A 37 -10.17 5.37 -0.25
C SER A 37 -8.86 5.89 0.35
N THR A 38 -8.39 5.36 1.49
CA THR A 38 -7.28 5.94 2.26
C THR A 38 -5.94 5.22 2.04
N ASN A 39 -4.98 5.90 1.41
CA ASN A 39 -3.63 5.35 1.24
C ASN A 39 -2.90 5.24 2.58
N VAL A 40 -2.05 4.21 2.69
CA VAL A 40 -1.30 3.92 3.91
C VAL A 40 0.18 3.79 3.58
N LEU A 41 1.03 4.45 4.37
CA LEU A 41 2.46 4.17 4.44
C LEU A 41 2.74 3.63 5.84
N TYR A 42 3.36 2.46 5.94
CA TYR A 42 3.66 1.89 7.25
C TYR A 42 4.82 2.63 7.93
N TRP A 43 4.69 2.85 9.24
CA TRP A 43 5.65 3.63 10.03
C TRP A 43 7.10 3.14 9.88
N SER A 44 7.30 1.83 9.94
CA SER A 44 8.63 1.23 9.73
C SER A 44 9.23 1.52 8.36
N THR A 45 8.40 1.78 7.34
CA THR A 45 8.86 2.19 6.01
C THR A 45 9.13 3.69 5.99
N PHE A 46 8.26 4.50 6.56
CA PHE A 46 8.46 5.95 6.71
C PHE A 46 9.83 6.24 7.36
N GLN A 47 10.16 5.56 8.45
CA GLN A 47 11.45 5.69 9.13
C GLN A 47 12.63 5.27 8.24
N LYS A 48 12.50 4.14 7.51
CA LYS A 48 13.55 3.66 6.59
C LYS A 48 13.80 4.59 5.40
N LEU A 49 12.78 5.34 4.99
CA LEU A 49 12.90 6.35 3.94
C LEU A 49 13.54 7.65 4.44
N GLY A 50 13.81 7.78 5.74
CA GLY A 50 14.41 8.98 6.33
C GLY A 50 13.52 10.22 6.20
N LEU A 51 12.20 10.03 6.13
CA LEU A 51 11.25 11.12 5.97
C LEU A 51 11.15 11.92 7.29
N PRO A 52 11.10 13.26 7.22
CA PRO A 52 11.10 14.10 8.40
C PRO A 52 9.77 13.98 9.15
N THR A 53 9.84 13.61 10.44
CA THR A 53 8.65 13.56 11.31
C THR A 53 8.03 14.93 11.53
N SER A 54 8.80 16.02 11.38
CA SER A 54 8.32 17.40 11.47
C SER A 54 7.36 17.80 10.35
N SER A 55 7.31 17.03 9.25
CA SER A 55 6.37 17.25 8.14
C SER A 55 5.08 16.43 8.28
N LEU A 56 4.90 15.72 9.39
CA LEU A 56 3.66 15.00 9.67
C LEU A 56 2.60 15.96 10.18
N GLU A 57 1.46 15.96 9.52
CA GLU A 57 0.26 16.61 10.02
C GLU A 57 -0.41 15.70 11.05
N GLU A 58 -0.88 16.30 12.14
CA GLU A 58 -1.61 15.56 13.18
C GLU A 58 -2.91 14.98 12.61
N CYS A 59 -3.21 13.73 12.97
CA CYS A 59 -4.42 13.05 12.53
C CYS A 59 -5.16 12.49 13.74
N SER A 60 -6.35 13.03 14.02
CA SER A 60 -7.23 12.55 15.09
C SER A 60 -8.06 11.33 14.68
N GLU A 61 -7.99 10.91 13.42
CA GLU A 61 -8.75 9.77 12.92
C GLU A 61 -8.16 8.44 13.39
N THR A 62 -9.04 7.48 13.71
CA THR A 62 -8.63 6.09 13.97
C THR A 62 -8.91 5.24 12.74
N LEU A 63 -7.93 4.47 12.29
CA LEU A 63 -8.11 3.54 11.19
C LEU A 63 -8.48 2.18 11.76
N PHE A 64 -9.63 1.65 11.34
CA PHE A 64 -10.07 0.32 11.77
C PHE A 64 -9.62 -0.72 10.76
N ARG A 65 -8.99 -1.80 11.26
CA ARG A 65 -8.72 -3.01 10.48
C ARG A 65 -9.92 -3.96 10.60
N PHE A 66 -9.89 -5.06 9.85
CA PHE A 66 -10.88 -6.13 9.96
C PHE A 66 -11.01 -6.59 11.43
N ILE A 67 -12.26 -6.79 11.89
CA ILE A 67 -12.61 -7.17 13.28
C ILE A 67 -12.31 -6.06 14.32
N GLY A 68 -12.66 -4.81 14.02
CA GLY A 68 -12.74 -3.73 15.03
C GLY A 68 -11.41 -3.28 15.63
N GLU A 69 -10.29 -3.82 15.17
CA GLU A 69 -8.96 -3.47 15.66
C GLU A 69 -8.62 -2.03 15.28
N ARG A 70 -8.36 -1.22 16.30
CA ARG A 70 -7.89 0.16 16.15
C ARG A 70 -6.41 0.14 15.80
N VAL A 71 -6.06 0.80 14.71
CA VAL A 71 -4.66 0.95 14.30
C VAL A 71 -4.22 2.38 14.56
N GLU A 72 -3.09 2.52 15.24
CA GLU A 72 -2.47 3.81 15.54
C GLU A 72 -2.06 4.51 14.23
N ILE A 73 -2.56 5.74 14.05
CA ILE A 73 -2.12 6.66 13.00
C ILE A 73 -1.19 7.69 13.63
N ARG A 74 0.02 7.81 13.07
CA ARG A 74 1.05 8.76 13.54
C ARG A 74 0.93 10.14 12.91
N GLY A 75 0.19 10.25 11.81
CA GLY A 75 -0.04 11.50 11.09
C GLY A 75 -0.36 11.27 9.62
N ILE A 76 -0.53 12.37 8.91
CA ILE A 76 -0.73 12.42 7.47
C ILE A 76 0.48 13.12 6.82
N MET A 77 0.86 12.69 5.63
CA MET A 77 1.83 13.41 4.82
C MET A 77 1.55 13.21 3.33
N GLU A 78 1.75 14.27 2.56
CA GLU A 78 1.76 14.19 1.11
C GLU A 78 3.14 13.77 0.61
N ILE A 79 3.17 12.76 -0.27
CA ILE A 79 4.39 12.20 -0.83
C ILE A 79 4.27 12.15 -2.35
N GLU A 80 5.28 12.68 -3.03
CA GLU A 80 5.40 12.50 -4.48
C GLU A 80 5.78 11.05 -4.81
N ILE A 81 4.93 10.42 -5.61
CA ILE A 81 5.09 9.05 -6.07
C ILE A 81 5.26 9.03 -7.57
N VAL A 82 6.29 8.32 -8.03
CA VAL A 82 6.55 8.10 -9.45
C VAL A 82 6.10 6.69 -9.85
N PHE A 83 5.18 6.62 -10.81
CA PHE A 83 4.67 5.40 -11.42
C PHE A 83 5.36 5.15 -12.75
N GLY A 84 6.02 4.01 -12.89
CA GLY A 84 6.72 3.62 -14.11
C GLY A 84 8.17 4.12 -14.15
N VAL A 85 8.80 3.97 -15.32
CA VAL A 85 10.24 4.27 -15.51
C VAL A 85 10.43 4.98 -16.86
N GLY A 86 11.41 5.89 -16.92
CA GLY A 86 11.80 6.59 -18.15
C GLY A 86 10.68 7.46 -18.72
N ALA A 87 10.53 7.47 -20.05
CA ALA A 87 9.50 8.24 -20.76
C ALA A 87 8.05 7.83 -20.40
N SER A 88 7.89 6.68 -19.72
CA SER A 88 6.59 6.20 -19.26
C SER A 88 6.24 6.62 -17.81
N ALA A 89 7.14 7.35 -17.15
CA ALA A 89 6.99 7.72 -15.76
C ALA A 89 5.89 8.79 -15.58
N ARG A 90 5.08 8.65 -14.54
CA ARG A 90 4.13 9.66 -14.09
C ARG A 90 4.31 9.94 -12.61
N THR A 91 4.47 11.21 -12.27
CA THR A 91 4.57 11.68 -10.89
C THR A 91 3.23 12.23 -10.42
N ILE A 92 2.81 11.85 -9.22
CA ILE A 92 1.65 12.42 -8.55
C ILE A 92 1.89 12.62 -7.06
N LEU A 93 1.31 13.66 -6.49
CA LEU A 93 1.38 13.95 -5.05
C LEU A 93 0.24 13.24 -4.30
N VAL A 94 0.56 12.28 -3.45
CA VAL A 94 -0.42 11.39 -2.80
C VAL A 94 -0.39 11.60 -1.29
N SER A 95 -1.54 11.86 -0.69
CA SER A 95 -1.71 11.86 0.76
C SER A 95 -1.73 10.43 1.33
N TYR A 96 -0.88 10.18 2.32
CA TYR A 96 -0.74 8.92 3.04
C TYR A 96 -0.98 9.10 4.53
N LYS A 97 -1.70 8.15 5.13
CA LYS A 97 -1.72 7.98 6.58
C LYS A 97 -0.55 7.11 7.02
N MET A 98 0.20 7.60 8.01
CA MET A 98 1.29 6.87 8.63
C MET A 98 0.76 5.91 9.66
N VAL A 99 0.80 4.62 9.37
CA VAL A 99 0.18 3.60 10.23
C VAL A 99 1.26 2.82 10.97
N ASN A 100 1.19 2.80 12.30
CA ASN A 100 2.16 2.11 13.14
C ASN A 100 1.69 0.70 13.51
N THR A 101 1.78 -0.22 12.55
CA THR A 101 1.52 -1.65 12.78
C THR A 101 2.42 -2.50 11.89
N TRP A 102 2.54 -3.78 12.26
CA TRP A 102 3.25 -4.77 11.45
C TRP A 102 2.44 -5.14 10.21
N ALA A 103 3.10 -5.10 9.05
CA ALA A 103 2.52 -5.53 7.79
C ALA A 103 3.56 -6.15 6.85
N SER A 104 3.08 -7.01 5.95
CA SER A 104 3.88 -7.63 4.89
C SER A 104 4.22 -6.67 3.74
N TYR A 105 3.55 -5.51 3.70
CA TYR A 105 3.67 -4.48 2.67
C TYR A 105 4.29 -3.22 3.28
N ASN A 106 4.89 -2.39 2.42
CA ASN A 106 5.45 -1.10 2.78
C ASN A 106 4.42 0.03 2.59
N ILE A 107 3.65 -0.05 1.50
CA ILE A 107 2.67 0.95 1.09
C ILE A 107 1.38 0.24 0.68
N VAL A 108 0.25 0.88 0.93
CA VAL A 108 -1.05 0.54 0.33
C VAL A 108 -1.53 1.72 -0.50
N ILE A 109 -1.65 1.52 -1.81
CA ILE A 109 -2.25 2.47 -2.74
C ILE A 109 -3.69 2.08 -2.96
N ARG A 110 -4.58 3.04 -2.72
CA ARG A 110 -6.02 2.82 -2.72
C ARG A 110 -6.71 3.33 -3.98
N TRP A 111 -7.98 2.95 -4.09
CA TRP A 111 -8.92 3.34 -5.15
C TRP A 111 -8.85 4.83 -5.53
N SER A 112 -8.80 5.75 -4.57
CA SER A 112 -8.75 7.20 -4.81
C SER A 112 -7.55 7.60 -5.70
N THR A 113 -6.36 7.11 -5.35
CA THR A 113 -5.12 7.34 -6.10
C THR A 113 -5.16 6.67 -7.47
N LEU A 114 -5.66 5.44 -7.54
CA LEU A 114 -5.77 4.68 -8.79
C LEU A 114 -6.70 5.39 -9.79
N ASN A 115 -7.83 5.92 -9.32
CA ASN A 115 -8.77 6.68 -10.15
C ASN A 115 -8.16 7.96 -10.69
N ARG A 116 -7.41 8.69 -9.86
CA ARG A 116 -6.72 9.91 -10.30
C ARG A 116 -5.72 9.62 -11.43
N LEU A 117 -5.11 8.44 -11.41
CA LEU A 117 -4.22 7.97 -12.48
C LEU A 117 -4.92 7.25 -13.63
N ARG A 118 -6.25 7.05 -13.55
CA ARG A 118 -7.04 6.24 -14.49
C ARG A 118 -6.43 4.85 -14.69
N VAL A 119 -6.02 4.23 -13.59
CA VAL A 119 -5.35 2.92 -13.60
C VAL A 119 -6.37 1.81 -13.81
N ALA A 120 -6.10 0.96 -14.80
CA ALA A 120 -6.77 -0.33 -14.95
C ALA A 120 -5.90 -1.43 -14.32
N VAL A 121 -6.40 -2.06 -13.27
CA VAL A 121 -5.70 -3.15 -12.57
C VAL A 121 -6.17 -4.50 -13.11
N SER A 122 -5.24 -5.38 -13.42
CA SER A 122 -5.51 -6.73 -13.89
C SER A 122 -4.81 -7.76 -13.02
N THR A 123 -5.56 -8.35 -12.10
CA THR A 123 -5.09 -9.38 -11.15
C THR A 123 -4.63 -10.67 -11.80
N PRO A 124 -5.33 -11.26 -12.80
CA PRO A 124 -4.87 -12.49 -13.43
C PRO A 124 -3.46 -12.33 -14.05
N HIS A 125 -3.18 -11.14 -14.55
CA HIS A 125 -1.90 -10.79 -15.16
C HIS A 125 -0.91 -10.12 -14.18
N LEU A 126 -1.33 -9.91 -12.93
CA LEU A 126 -0.61 -9.17 -11.89
C LEU A 126 0.04 -7.89 -12.44
N CYS A 127 -0.75 -7.10 -13.17
CA CYS A 127 -0.28 -5.88 -13.80
C CYS A 127 -1.28 -4.75 -13.64
N MET A 128 -0.81 -3.53 -13.86
CA MET A 128 -1.64 -2.34 -13.89
C MET A 128 -1.24 -1.49 -15.07
N LYS A 129 -2.25 -0.88 -15.69
CA LYS A 129 -2.11 -0.06 -16.88
C LYS A 129 -2.58 1.35 -16.58
N TYR A 130 -1.93 2.34 -17.16
CA TYR A 130 -2.31 3.75 -17.02
C TYR A 130 -2.02 4.50 -18.32
N PRO A 131 -2.81 5.54 -18.65
CA PRO A 131 -2.59 6.31 -19.87
C PRO A 131 -1.27 7.09 -19.80
N ILE A 132 -0.58 7.21 -20.95
CA ILE A 132 0.65 8.00 -21.11
C ILE A 132 0.61 8.69 -22.47
N GLY A 133 0.26 9.97 -22.52
CA GLY A 133 0.07 10.66 -23.79
C GLY A 133 -0.94 9.91 -24.67
N LYS A 134 -0.48 9.44 -25.83
CA LYS A 134 -1.27 8.59 -26.75
C LYS A 134 -1.12 7.08 -26.50
N GLY A 135 -0.25 6.67 -25.57
CA GLY A 135 0.06 5.27 -25.27
C GLY A 135 -0.44 4.82 -23.88
N VAL A 136 -0.01 3.63 -23.49
CA VAL A 136 -0.36 2.99 -22.21
C VAL A 136 0.90 2.50 -21.51
N GLY A 137 1.11 2.96 -20.29
CA GLY A 137 2.11 2.42 -19.38
C GLY A 137 1.65 1.11 -18.78
N VAL A 138 2.57 0.16 -18.60
CA VAL A 138 2.29 -1.11 -17.95
C VAL A 138 3.31 -1.35 -16.86
N ILE A 139 2.83 -1.56 -15.63
CA ILE A 139 3.65 -2.02 -14.52
C ILE A 139 3.23 -3.45 -14.21
N LYS A 140 4.20 -4.37 -14.21
CA LYS A 140 4.00 -5.78 -13.86
C LYS A 140 4.57 -6.05 -12.48
N ALA A 141 3.86 -6.83 -11.68
CA ALA A 141 4.36 -7.29 -10.40
C ALA A 141 5.36 -8.43 -10.57
N ASP A 142 6.31 -8.52 -9.63
CA ASP A 142 7.06 -9.76 -9.41
C ASP A 142 6.13 -10.81 -8.78
N LYS A 143 5.91 -11.92 -9.50
CA LYS A 143 5.05 -13.02 -9.05
C LYS A 143 5.55 -13.68 -7.75
N LYS A 144 6.86 -13.87 -7.61
CA LYS A 144 7.49 -14.52 -6.45
C LYS A 144 7.38 -13.66 -5.21
N ILE A 145 7.59 -12.35 -5.32
CA ILE A 145 7.39 -11.42 -4.20
C ILE A 145 5.91 -11.34 -3.85
N THR A 146 5.03 -11.26 -4.85
CA THR A 146 3.57 -11.24 -4.67
C THR A 146 3.10 -12.40 -3.81
N TYR A 147 3.46 -13.63 -4.20
CA TYR A 147 3.08 -14.84 -3.50
C TYR A 147 3.60 -14.87 -2.05
N ARG A 148 4.89 -14.53 -1.84
CA ARG A 148 5.46 -14.47 -0.47
C ARG A 148 4.79 -13.42 0.41
N CYS A 149 4.40 -12.28 -0.13
CA CYS A 149 3.69 -11.26 0.63
C CYS A 149 2.29 -11.72 0.99
N TYR A 150 1.60 -12.40 0.07
CA TYR A 150 0.32 -13.02 0.33
C TYR A 150 0.40 -14.03 1.49
N GLU A 151 1.33 -14.99 1.42
CA GLU A 151 1.53 -15.97 2.50
C GLU A 151 1.85 -15.32 3.85
N LYS A 152 2.73 -14.33 3.88
CA LYS A 152 3.04 -13.59 5.11
C LYS A 152 1.82 -12.86 5.65
N SER A 153 1.00 -12.26 4.80
CA SER A 153 -0.23 -11.56 5.21
C SER A 153 -1.23 -12.52 5.86
N LEU A 154 -1.32 -13.77 5.40
CA LEU A 154 -2.17 -14.80 6.00
C LEU A 154 -1.66 -15.21 7.39
N ARG A 155 -0.35 -15.29 7.58
CA ARG A 155 0.25 -15.62 8.90
C ARG A 155 0.05 -14.51 9.92
N VAL A 156 0.09 -13.25 9.49
CA VAL A 156 -0.27 -12.10 10.34
C VAL A 156 -1.74 -12.22 10.75
N GLY A 157 -2.63 -12.59 9.83
CA GLY A 157 -4.03 -12.86 10.15
C GLY A 157 -4.22 -13.98 11.18
N ARG A 158 -3.41 -15.05 11.13
CA ARG A 158 -3.51 -16.20 12.07
C ARG A 158 -2.98 -15.90 13.47
N ARG A 159 -1.86 -15.18 13.62
CA ARG A 159 -1.33 -14.78 14.95
C ARG A 159 -2.30 -13.92 15.77
N LEU A 160 -3.33 -13.37 15.14
CA LEU A 160 -4.36 -12.55 15.78
C LEU A 160 -5.61 -13.36 16.17
N VAL A 161 -5.74 -14.61 15.70
CA VAL A 161 -6.83 -15.52 16.11
C VAL A 161 -6.45 -16.29 17.38
N ASP A 162 -5.15 -16.44 17.67
CA ASP A 162 -4.64 -17.20 18.82
C ASP A 162 -4.51 -16.35 20.11
N TYR A 163 -4.93 -15.07 20.11
CA TYR A 163 -5.08 -14.29 21.34
C TYR A 163 -6.45 -14.58 21.96
N GLU A 164 -6.58 -15.70 22.67
CA GLU A 164 -7.57 -15.79 23.75
C GLU A 164 -7.12 -14.82 24.84
N GLY A 165 -7.93 -13.79 25.10
CA GLY A 165 -7.69 -12.85 26.20
C GLY A 165 -7.66 -13.56 27.56
N PRO A 166 -7.19 -12.89 28.62
CA PRO A 166 -7.15 -13.49 29.94
C PRO A 166 -8.58 -13.87 30.37
N SER A 167 -8.76 -15.15 30.70
CA SER A 167 -9.93 -15.69 31.37
C SER A 167 -10.09 -14.98 32.72
N ASN A 168 -10.99 -14.00 32.79
CA ASN A 168 -11.46 -13.44 34.04
C ASN A 168 -12.50 -14.37 34.67
N SER A 169 -12.04 -15.23 35.58
CA SER A 169 -12.73 -15.68 36.80
C SER A 169 -11.89 -16.73 37.52
#